data_AF-R1FJN1-F1
#
_entry.id   AF-R1FJN1-F1
#
_cell.length_a   1.000
_cell.length_b   1.000
_cell.length_c   1.000
_cell.angle_alpha   90.00
_cell.angle_beta   90.00
_cell.angle_gamma   90.00
#
_symmetry.space_group_name_H-M   'P 1'
#
loop_
_entity.id
_entity.type
_entity.pdbx_description
1 polymer ?
#
loop_
_entity_poly.entity_id
_entity_poly.type
_entity_poly.pdbx_seq_one_letter_code
_entity_poly.pdbx_strand_id
1 'polypeptide(L)' 'QRWRGLDPAPSDGVRVRTADGRVTVHIDLVTAAADQAAAVGRAVQRAVTRFVAEQTGLVVDEVTVSIMDIEPAVR' A
#
# COMPACT_ATOMS: atom_id res chain seq x y z
N GLN A 1 19.57 8.37 3.05
CA GLN A 1 19.88 8.39 4.49
C GLN A 1 19.31 7.12 5.12
N ARG A 2 20.15 6.19 5.60
CA ARG A 2 19.75 4.90 6.16
C ARG A 2 19.64 5.05 7.68
N TRP A 3 18.42 5.11 8.20
CA TRP A 3 18.16 5.19 9.63
C TRP A 3 18.24 3.76 10.20
N ARG A 4 19.17 3.54 11.12
CA ARG A 4 19.47 2.20 11.69
C ARG A 4 18.28 1.72 12.53
N GLY A 5 17.72 0.55 12.18
CA GLY A 5 16.79 -0.20 13.04
C GLY A 5 15.35 -0.30 12.54
N LEU A 6 15.01 0.38 11.45
CA LEU A 6 13.77 0.12 10.71
C LEU A 6 14.17 -0.70 9.48
N ASP A 7 13.55 -1.87 9.31
CA ASP A 7 13.64 -2.59 8.05
C ASP A 7 13.21 -1.59 6.97
N PRO A 8 14.04 -1.29 5.97
CA PRO A 8 13.67 -0.34 4.92
C PRO A 8 12.32 -0.77 4.35
N ALA A 9 11.39 0.17 4.20
CA ALA A 9 10.18 -0.05 3.41
C ALA A 9 10.64 -0.74 2.12
N PRO A 10 10.13 -1.96 1.81
CA PRO A 10 10.60 -2.75 0.68
C PRO A 10 10.74 -1.88 -0.55
N SER A 11 11.86 -2.04 -1.27
CA SER A 11 12.29 -1.16 -2.36
C SER A 11 11.24 -0.89 -3.43
N ASP A 12 10.20 -1.72 -3.50
CA ASP A 12 9.14 -1.65 -4.51
C ASP A 12 7.83 -1.02 -4.02
N GLY A 13 7.66 -0.74 -2.72
CA GLY A 13 6.43 -0.16 -2.13
C GLY A 13 5.14 -0.96 -2.33
N VAL A 14 5.14 -1.97 -3.20
CA VAL A 14 4.02 -2.84 -3.56
C VAL A 14 4.55 -4.27 -3.70
N ARG A 15 3.86 -5.23 -3.09
CA ARG A 15 4.10 -6.67 -3.24
C ARG A 15 2.83 -7.31 -3.75
N VAL A 16 2.95 -8.10 -4.82
CA VAL A 16 1.83 -8.83 -5.42
C VAL A 16 2.11 -10.31 -5.34
N ARG A 17 1.16 -11.08 -4.82
CA ARG A 17 1.19 -12.55 -4.84
C ARG A 17 -0.01 -13.07 -5.61
N THR A 18 0.23 -14.02 -6.50
CA THR A 18 -0.81 -14.77 -7.19
C THR A 18 -0.87 -16.19 -6.67
N ALA A 19 -2.07 -16.67 -6.34
CA ALA A 19 -2.32 -18.05 -5.95
C ALA A 19 -3.75 -18.43 -6.33
N ASP A 20 -3.96 -19.62 -6.90
CA ASP A 20 -5.29 -20.15 -7.24
C ASP A 20 -6.17 -19.20 -8.09
N GLY A 21 -5.54 -18.48 -9.03
CA GLY A 21 -6.22 -17.50 -9.88
C GLY A 21 -6.65 -16.21 -9.17
N ARG A 22 -6.19 -16.01 -7.93
CA ARG A 22 -6.47 -14.83 -7.10
C ARG A 22 -5.20 -14.02 -6.85
N VAL A 23 -5.42 -12.75 -6.55
CA VAL A 23 -4.34 -11.79 -6.29
C VAL A 23 -4.45 -11.27 -4.85
N THR A 24 -3.34 -11.32 -4.12
CA THR A 24 -3.15 -10.58 -2.88
C THR A 24 -2.19 -9.44 -3.14
N VAL A 25 -2.55 -8.22 -2.74
CA VAL A 25 -1.74 -7.02 -2.92
C VAL A 25 -1.40 -6.42 -1.57
N HIS A 26 -0.13 -6.15 -1.33
CA HIS A 26 0.34 -5.42 -0.16
C HIS A 26 1.01 -4.13 -0.60
N ILE A 27 0.68 -3.01 0.04
CA ILE A 27 1.15 -1.67 -0.32
C ILE A 27 1.70 -1.00 0.92
N ASP A 28 2.93 -0.52 0.85
CA ASP A 28 3.51 0.38 1.83
C ASP A 28 3.39 1.82 1.32
N LEU A 29 2.65 2.63 2.05
CA LEU A 29 2.42 4.03 1.74
C LEU A 29 3.08 4.91 2.79
N VAL A 30 3.82 5.92 2.33
CA VAL A 30 4.35 6.98 3.19
C VAL A 30 3.55 8.25 2.92
N THR A 31 3.00 8.87 3.95
CA THR A 31 2.22 10.11 3.82
C THR A 31 2.51 11.05 4.97
N ALA A 32 2.35 12.36 4.77
CA ALA A 32 2.34 13.34 5.84
C ALA A 32 0.87 13.75 6.05
N ALA A 33 0.11 12.90 6.73
CA ALA A 33 -1.34 13.04 6.82
C ALA A 33 -1.91 12.27 8.01
N ALA A 34 -1.46 12.61 9.22
CA ALA A 34 -1.85 12.00 10.50
C ALA A 34 -3.34 11.64 10.60
N ASP A 35 -4.24 12.61 10.35
CA ASP A 35 -5.68 12.40 10.57
C ASP A 35 -6.39 11.67 9.43
N GLN A 36 -5.72 11.49 8.28
CA GLN A 36 -6.35 10.95 7.07
C GLN A 36 -5.85 9.57 6.69
N ALA A 37 -4.87 9.00 7.40
CA ALA A 37 -4.28 7.69 7.09
C ALA A 37 -5.35 6.61 6.83
N ALA A 38 -6.35 6.47 7.72
CA ALA A 38 -7.41 5.49 7.54
C ALA A 38 -8.31 5.76 6.32
N ALA A 39 -8.57 7.04 6.01
CA ALA A 39 -9.36 7.42 4.84
C ALA A 39 -8.59 7.14 3.54
N VAL A 40 -7.31 7.49 3.51
CA VAL A 40 -6.38 7.21 2.40
C VAL A 40 -6.25 5.70 2.20
N GLY A 41 -6.03 4.92 3.26
CA GLY A 41 -5.95 3.46 3.19
C GLY A 41 -7.20 2.84 2.56
N ARG A 42 -8.40 3.25 3.00
CA ARG A 42 -9.66 2.77 2.40
C ARG A 42 -9.84 3.21 0.95
N ALA A 43 -9.35 4.39 0.57
CA ALA A 43 -9.41 4.86 -0.81
C ALA A 43 -8.47 4.03 -1.70
N VAL A 44 -7.25 3.76 -1.25
CA VAL A 44 -6.27 2.91 -1.93
C VAL A 44 -6.80 1.50 -2.10
N GLN A 45 -7.32 0.87 -1.03
CA GLN A 45 -7.91 -0.47 -1.10
C GLN A 45 -8.98 -0.56 -2.18
N ARG A 46 -9.95 0.37 -2.17
CA ARG A 46 -11.03 0.41 -3.15
C ARG A 46 -10.52 0.60 -4.58
N ALA A 47 -9.60 1.54 -4.77
CA ALA A 47 -9.04 1.84 -6.08
C ALA A 47 -8.30 0.62 -6.64
N VAL A 48 -7.44 -0.01 -5.84
CA VAL A 48 -6.62 -1.16 -6.27
C VAL A 48 -7.47 -2.37 -6.58
N THR A 49 -8.42 -2.73 -5.70
CA THR A 49 -9.35 -3.85 -5.94
C THR A 49 -10.08 -3.67 -7.27
N ARG A 50 -10.62 -2.47 -7.50
CA ARG A 50 -11.33 -2.14 -8.73
C ARG A 50 -10.41 -2.24 -9.96
N PHE A 51 -9.27 -1.56 -9.92
CA PHE A 51 -8.42 -1.40 -11.10
C PHE A 51 -7.77 -2.72 -11.51
N VAL A 52 -7.37 -3.57 -10.55
CA VAL A 52 -6.83 -4.90 -10.87
C VAL A 52 -7.91 -5.75 -11.56
N ALA A 53 -9.14 -5.78 -11.02
CA ALA A 53 -10.23 -6.52 -11.65
C ALA A 53 -10.54 -6.01 -13.06
N GLU A 54 -10.67 -4.68 -13.24
CA GLU A 54 -10.98 -4.06 -14.53
C GLU A 54 -9.88 -4.30 -15.59
N GLN A 55 -8.60 -4.22 -15.21
CA GLN A 55 -7.49 -4.28 -16.16
C GLN A 55 -7.00 -5.69 -16.44
N THR A 56 -7.19 -6.63 -15.49
CA THR A 56 -6.60 -7.96 -15.58
C THR A 56 -7.63 -9.09 -15.62
N GLY A 57 -8.87 -8.81 -15.23
CA GLY A 57 -9.90 -9.84 -15.04
C GLY A 57 -9.67 -10.76 -13.84
N LEU A 58 -8.59 -10.55 -13.06
CA LEU A 58 -8.28 -11.35 -11.88
C LEU A 58 -9.11 -10.89 -10.67
N VAL A 59 -9.46 -11.86 -9.82
CA VAL A 59 -10.13 -11.59 -8.56
C VAL A 59 -9.09 -11.20 -7.51
N VAL A 60 -9.26 -10.01 -6.92
CA VAL A 60 -8.46 -9.59 -5.78
C VAL A 60 -9.06 -10.18 -4.51
N ASP A 61 -8.26 -10.95 -3.79
CA ASP A 61 -8.65 -11.59 -2.54
C ASP A 61 -8.48 -10.65 -1.35
N GLU A 62 -7.35 -9.92 -1.34
CA GLU A 62 -7.00 -9.00 -0.25
C GLU A 62 -6.14 -7.85 -0.77
N VAL A 63 -6.40 -6.65 -0.24
CA VAL A 63 -5.51 -5.49 -0.36
C VAL A 63 -5.13 -4.99 1.03
N THR A 64 -3.87 -5.14 1.39
CA THR A 64 -3.32 -4.69 2.66
C THR A 64 -2.52 -3.42 2.45
N VAL A 65 -2.84 -2.38 3.21
CA VAL A 65 -2.15 -1.08 3.12
C VAL A 65 -1.49 -0.80 4.47
N SER A 66 -0.16 -0.80 4.47
CA SER A 66 0.67 -0.32 5.57
C SER A 66 0.93 1.16 5.36
N ILE A 67 0.63 2.01 6.34
CA ILE A 67 0.82 3.46 6.23
C ILE A 67 1.81 3.90 7.28
N MET A 68 2.92 4.49 6.82
CA MET A 68 3.86 5.21 7.66
C MET A 68 3.58 6.69 7.53
N ASP A 69 3.07 7.29 8.62
CA ASP A 69 2.94 8.73 8.71
C ASP A 69 4.31 9.36 8.99
N ILE A 70 4.63 10.45 8.28
CA ILE A 70 5.88 11.19 8.45
C ILE A 70 5.59 12.65 8.71
N GLU A 71 6.30 13.23 9.67
CA GLU A 71 6.34 14.68 9.83
C GLU A 71 7.42 15.25 8.88
N PRO A 72 7.06 16.13 7.93
CA PRO A 72 8.05 16.76 7.08
C PRO A 72 8.94 17.67 7.92
N ALA A 73 10.26 17.56 7.73
CA ALA A 73 11.21 18.46 8.37
C ALA A 73 10.86 19.91 7.99
N VAL A 74 10.55 20.74 9.00
CA VAL A 74 10.28 22.17 8.82
C VAL A 74 11.47 22.79 8.09
N ARG A 75 11.20 23.43 6.95
CA ARG A 75 12.22 24.10 6.14
C ARG A 75 12.42 25.54 6.57
#